data_AF-A0A2D8QBF7-F1
#
_entry.id   AF-A0A2D8QBF7-F1
#
_cell.length_a   1.000
_cell.length_b   1.000
_cell.length_c   1.000
_cell.angle_alpha   90.00
_cell.angle_beta   90.00
_cell.angle_gamma   90.00
#
_symmetry.space_group_name_H-M   'P 1'
#
loop_
_entity.id
_entity.type
_entity.pdbx_description
1 polymer ?
#
loop_
_entity_poly.entity_id
_entity_poly.type
_entity_poly.pdbx_seq_one_letter_code
_entity_poly.pdbx_strand_id
1 'polypeptide(L)'
;MSGADLPAPEARPLLARGVRLRHDPVRDRVVLLAPESVIEANPTALAVLKACTGEVTIAAMAADLATRFGADRALVEADIRRLIADLARRRLVVLA
;
A
#
# COMPACT_ATOMS: atom_id res chain seq x y z
N MET A 1 9.33 10.36 20.26
CA MET A 1 8.68 9.35 19.39
C MET A 1 8.34 10.06 18.10
N SER A 2 9.20 9.92 17.09
CA SER A 2 9.23 10.78 15.90
C SER A 2 7.89 10.78 15.17
N GLY A 3 7.41 11.99 14.84
CA GLY A 3 6.35 12.17 13.86
C GLY A 3 6.70 11.36 12.62
N ALA A 4 5.87 10.37 12.30
CA ALA A 4 6.00 9.63 11.07
C ALA A 4 5.90 10.66 9.94
N ASP A 5 6.96 10.81 9.15
CA ASP A 5 6.89 11.59 7.92
C ASP A 5 5.96 10.85 6.97
N LEU A 6 4.66 11.17 7.09
CA LEU A 6 3.62 10.53 6.31
C LEU A 6 3.74 11.07 4.89
N PRO A 7 3.84 10.19 3.87
CA PRO A 7 3.98 10.61 2.49
C PRO A 7 2.87 11.59 2.14
N ALA A 8 3.22 12.62 1.39
CA ALA A 8 2.27 13.64 0.99
C ALA A 8 1.17 13.01 0.09
N PRO A 9 -0.07 13.52 0.11
CA PRO A 9 -1.20 12.93 -0.62
C PRO A 9 -1.00 12.88 -2.15
N GLU A 10 -0.07 13.68 -2.69
CA GLU A 10 0.29 13.73 -4.10
C GLU A 10 1.40 12.73 -4.47
N ALA A 11 2.04 12.10 -3.46
CA ALA A 11 3.08 11.10 -3.68
C ALA A 11 2.51 9.88 -4.42
N ARG A 12 3.36 9.30 -5.29
CA ARG A 12 3.00 8.16 -6.13
C ARG A 12 3.75 6.92 -5.65
N PRO A 13 3.12 6.03 -4.87
CA PRO A 13 3.77 4.84 -4.38
C PRO A 13 3.98 3.82 -5.50
N LEU A 14 5.15 3.21 -5.49
CA LEU A 14 5.58 2.17 -6.43
C LEU A 14 6.17 0.99 -5.64
N LEU A 15 5.82 -0.24 -5.99
CA LEU A 15 6.48 -1.42 -5.41
C LEU A 15 7.99 -1.42 -5.70
N ALA A 16 8.80 -1.66 -4.68
CA ALA A 16 10.26 -1.71 -4.83
C ALA A 16 10.70 -2.86 -5.75
N ARG A 17 11.93 -2.75 -6.29
CA ARG A 17 12.49 -3.81 -7.15
C ARG A 17 12.53 -5.15 -6.43
N GLY A 18 12.03 -6.18 -7.10
CA GLY A 18 11.95 -7.54 -6.54
C GLY A 18 10.73 -7.78 -5.64
N VAL A 19 9.92 -6.76 -5.36
CA VAL A 19 8.67 -6.89 -4.60
C VAL A 19 7.51 -7.18 -5.55
N ARG A 20 6.75 -8.26 -5.28
CA ARG A 20 5.64 -8.68 -6.15
C ARG A 20 4.49 -9.27 -5.35
N LEU A 21 3.26 -9.05 -5.82
CA LEU A 21 2.08 -9.73 -5.30
C LEU A 21 1.98 -11.15 -5.88
N ARG A 22 1.72 -12.15 -5.04
CA ARG A 22 1.46 -13.54 -5.46
C ARG A 22 0.32 -14.15 -4.66
N HIS A 23 -0.56 -14.89 -5.34
CA HIS A 23 -1.57 -15.70 -4.67
C HIS A 23 -0.92 -17.00 -4.15
N ASP A 24 -1.17 -17.31 -2.89
CA ASP A 24 -0.81 -18.57 -2.24
C ASP A 24 -2.04 -19.50 -2.32
N PRO A 25 -2.04 -20.50 -3.22
CA PRO A 25 -3.19 -21.38 -3.41
C PRO A 25 -3.41 -22.34 -2.23
N VAL A 26 -2.40 -22.56 -1.39
CA VAL A 26 -2.51 -23.45 -0.22
C VAL A 26 -3.31 -22.79 0.89
N ARG A 27 -3.21 -21.46 1.00
CA ARG A 27 -3.86 -20.66 2.06
C ARG A 27 -4.95 -19.73 1.52
N ASP A 28 -5.26 -19.83 0.24
CA ASP A 28 -6.18 -19.00 -0.52
C ASP A 28 -6.08 -17.49 -0.18
N ARG A 29 -4.86 -16.96 -0.19
CA ARG A 29 -4.58 -15.58 0.20
C ARG A 29 -3.55 -14.93 -0.68
N VAL A 30 -3.53 -13.60 -0.72
CA VAL A 30 -2.49 -12.87 -1.45
C VAL A 30 -1.37 -12.46 -0.51
N VAL A 31 -0.15 -12.75 -0.93
CA VAL A 31 1.06 -12.37 -0.23
C VAL A 31 1.88 -11.39 -1.06
N LEU A 32 2.52 -10.45 -0.38
CA LEU A 32 3.59 -9.62 -0.92
C LEU A 32 4.91 -10.36 -0.70
N LEU A 33 5.53 -10.79 -1.81
CA LEU A 33 6.86 -11.37 -1.80
C LEU A 33 7.87 -10.25 -1.86
N ALA A 34 8.71 -10.15 -0.84
CA ALA A 34 9.90 -9.31 -0.81
C ALA A 34 11.16 -10.19 -0.84
N PRO A 35 12.32 -9.66 -1.23
CA PRO A 35 13.56 -10.44 -1.29
C PRO A 35 13.93 -11.14 0.02
N GLU A 36 13.65 -10.48 1.15
CA GLU A 36 14.03 -10.94 2.48
C GLU A 36 12.82 -11.38 3.34
N SER A 37 11.58 -11.23 2.85
CA SER A 37 10.38 -11.55 3.66
C SER A 37 9.13 -11.83 2.82
N VAL A 38 8.16 -12.53 3.41
CA VAL A 38 6.82 -12.72 2.85
C VAL A 38 5.82 -12.05 3.79
N ILE A 39 4.96 -11.21 3.25
CA ILE A 39 3.98 -10.44 4.04
C ILE A 39 2.59 -10.80 3.54
N GLU A 40 1.71 -11.19 4.44
CA GLU A 40 0.32 -11.41 4.11
C GLU A 40 -0.40 -10.08 3.90
N ALA A 41 -1.13 -9.95 2.80
CA ALA A 41 -1.93 -8.77 2.51
C ALA A 41 -3.40 -9.10 2.79
N ASN A 42 -3.99 -8.37 3.74
CA ASN A 42 -5.45 -8.37 3.90
C ASN A 42 -6.11 -7.72 2.66
N PRO A 43 -7.43 -7.84 2.47
CA PRO A 43 -8.10 -7.32 1.27
C PRO A 43 -7.88 -5.82 1.02
N THR A 44 -7.86 -5.01 2.09
CA THR A 44 -7.61 -3.56 2.01
C THR A 44 -6.17 -3.27 1.59
N ALA A 45 -5.19 -3.88 2.26
CA ALA A 45 -3.77 -3.74 1.93
C ALA A 45 -3.49 -4.24 0.51
N LEU A 46 -4.15 -5.32 0.07
CA LEU A 46 -4.05 -5.82 -1.29
C LEU A 46 -4.53 -4.79 -2.31
N ALA A 47 -5.66 -4.11 -2.05
CA ALA A 47 -6.17 -3.09 -2.94
C ALA A 47 -5.21 -1.90 -3.06
N VAL A 48 -4.61 -1.48 -1.94
CA VAL A 48 -3.57 -0.43 -1.91
C VAL A 48 -2.32 -0.89 -2.68
N LEU A 49 -1.81 -2.09 -2.41
CA LEU A 49 -0.61 -2.64 -3.05
C LEU A 49 -0.80 -2.82 -4.57
N LYS A 50 -2.01 -3.18 -5.03
CA LYS A 50 -2.36 -3.26 -6.45
C LYS A 50 -2.33 -1.91 -7.14
N ALA A 51 -2.63 -0.83 -6.42
CA ALA A 51 -2.58 0.54 -6.93
C ALA A 51 -1.19 1.20 -6.80
N CYS A 52 -0.21 0.54 -6.17
CA CYS A 52 1.17 1.01 -6.04
C CYS A 52 1.99 0.79 -7.33
N THR A 53 1.56 1.42 -8.42
CA THR A 53 2.19 1.33 -9.75
C THR A 53 3.11 2.51 -10.07
N GLY A 54 3.21 3.51 -9.20
CA GLY A 54 3.89 4.78 -9.47
C GLY A 54 3.09 5.75 -10.33
N GLU A 55 1.90 5.35 -10.80
CA GLU A 55 1.05 6.20 -11.67
C GLU A 55 -0.06 6.92 -10.91
N VAL A 56 -0.52 6.36 -9.80
CA VAL A 56 -1.66 6.88 -9.03
C VAL A 56 -1.16 7.57 -7.76
N THR A 57 -1.76 8.71 -7.40
CA THR A 57 -1.45 9.41 -6.15
C THR A 57 -2.18 8.78 -4.97
N ILE A 58 -1.65 8.96 -3.76
CA ILE A 58 -2.31 8.49 -2.53
C ILE A 58 -3.75 9.05 -2.40
N ALA A 59 -3.96 10.32 -2.72
CA ALA A 59 -5.29 10.93 -2.68
C ALA A 59 -6.28 10.25 -3.64
N ALA A 60 -5.84 9.89 -4.85
CA ALA A 60 -6.69 9.21 -5.82
C ALA A 60 -7.00 7.77 -5.39
N MET A 61 -6.01 7.05 -4.84
CA MET A 61 -6.21 5.74 -4.22
C MET A 61 -7.24 5.81 -3.09
N ALA A 62 -7.13 6.82 -2.22
CA ALA A 62 -8.04 7.01 -1.10
C ALA A 62 -9.49 7.26 -1.56
N ALA A 63 -9.69 8.09 -2.60
CA ALA A 63 -11.01 8.35 -3.15
C ALA A 63 -11.66 7.10 -3.77
N ASP A 64 -10.90 6.32 -4.54
CA ASP A 64 -11.37 5.06 -5.14
C ASP A 64 -11.71 4.01 -4.07
N LEU A 65 -10.82 3.82 -3.08
CA LEU A 65 -11.03 2.84 -2.01
C LEU A 65 -12.16 3.24 -1.07
N ALA A 66 -12.28 4.52 -0.72
CA ALA A 66 -13.39 5.04 0.07
C ALA A 66 -14.74 4.75 -0.61
N THR A 67 -14.80 4.91 -1.94
CA THR A 67 -16.01 4.62 -2.73
C THR A 67 -16.32 3.13 -2.76
N ARG A 68 -15.30 2.28 -2.99
CA ARG A 68 -15.47 0.81 -3.07
C ARG A 68 -15.88 0.18 -1.75
N PHE A 69 -15.37 0.70 -0.63
CA PHE A 69 -15.61 0.15 0.70
C PHE A 69 -16.68 0.92 1.49
N GLY A 70 -17.25 2.00 0.94
CA GLY A 70 -18.25 2.82 1.62
C GLY A 70 -17.72 3.47 2.91
N ALA A 71 -16.44 3.86 2.92
CA ALA A 71 -15.75 4.38 4.10
C ALA A 71 -15.43 5.88 3.95
N ASP A 72 -15.15 6.55 5.07
CA ASP A 72 -14.74 7.96 5.05
C ASP A 72 -13.38 8.12 4.35
N ARG A 73 -13.33 9.05 3.38
CA ARG A 73 -12.13 9.29 2.57
C ARG A 73 -10.92 9.72 3.41
N ALA A 74 -11.12 10.57 4.41
CA ALA A 74 -10.01 11.06 5.23
C ALA A 74 -9.44 9.96 6.12
N LEU A 75 -10.29 9.06 6.65
CA LEU A 75 -9.84 7.88 7.38
C LEU A 75 -9.05 6.92 6.47
N VAL A 76 -9.58 6.62 5.29
CA VAL A 76 -8.91 5.75 4.30
C VAL A 76 -7.57 6.34 3.87
N GLU A 77 -7.52 7.65 3.60
CA GLU A 77 -6.28 8.34 3.23
C GLU A 77 -5.23 8.24 4.34
N ALA A 78 -5.61 8.51 5.59
CA ALA A 78 -4.70 8.41 6.74
C ALA A 78 -4.12 6.99 6.90
N ASP A 79 -4.96 5.97 6.74
CA ASP A 79 -4.55 4.57 6.82
C ASP A 79 -3.63 4.17 5.66
N ILE A 80 -3.92 4.60 4.44
CA ILE A 80 -3.04 4.38 3.28
C ILE A 80 -1.69 5.03 3.52
N ARG A 81 -1.66 6.31 3.96
CA ARG A 81 -0.41 7.02 4.21
C ARG A 81 0.45 6.33 5.28
N ARG A 82 -0.17 5.82 6.35
CA ARG A 82 0.51 5.03 7.38
C ARG A 82 1.07 3.72 6.82
N LEU A 83 0.26 2.99 6.06
CA LEU A 83 0.69 1.75 5.42
C LEU A 83 1.88 1.96 4.48
N ILE A 84 1.80 2.97 3.60
CA ILE A 84 2.88 3.31 2.66
C ILE A 84 4.14 3.75 3.41
N ALA A 85 4.03 4.56 4.46
CA ALA A 85 5.17 4.95 5.28
C ALA A 85 5.88 3.73 5.90
N ASP A 86 5.13 2.78 6.44
CA ASP A 86 5.70 1.55 7.03
C ASP A 86 6.36 0.65 5.98
N LEU A 87 5.73 0.51 4.81
CA LEU A 87 6.31 -0.25 3.69
C LEU A 87 7.57 0.43 3.13
N ALA A 88 7.60 1.76 3.08
CA ALA A 88 8.77 2.52 2.64
C ALA A 88 9.96 2.36 3.61
N ARG A 89 9.73 2.39 4.92
CA ARG A 89 10.77 2.11 5.93
C ARG A 89 11.38 0.71 5.78
N ARG A 90 10.58 -0.26 5.34
CA ARG A 90 11.02 -1.63 5.08
C ARG A 90 11.61 -1.81 3.67
N ARG A 91 11.75 -0.74 2.89
CA ARG A 91 12.22 -0.74 1.49
C ARG A 91 11.38 -1.61 0.56
N LEU A 92 10.08 -1.71 0.83
CA LEU A 92 9.12 -2.50 0.06
C LEU A 92 8.35 -1.66 -0.97
N VAL A 93 8.21 -0.37 -0.67
CA VAL A 93 7.61 0.64 -1.54
C VAL A 93 8.58 1.81 -1.65
N VAL A 94 8.63 2.43 -2.82
CA VAL A 94 9.33 3.68 -3.07
C VAL A 94 8.32 4.74 -3.50
N LEU A 95 8.62 6.00 -3.24
CA LEU A 95 7.81 7.14 -3.68
C LEU A 95 8.53 7.78 -4.86
N ALA A 96 7.80 7.99 -5.96
CA ALA A 96 8.28 8.73 -7.12
C ALA A 96 8.08 10.24 -6.95
#